data_AF-A0A0A8WY86-F1
#
_entry.id   AF-A0A0A8WY86-F1
#
_cell.length_a   1.000
_cell.length_b   1.000
_cell.length_c   1.000
_cell.angle_alpha   90.00
_cell.angle_beta   90.00
_cell.angle_gamma   90.00
#
_symmetry.space_group_name_H-M   'P 1'
#
loop_
_entity.id
_entity.type
_entity.pdbx_description
1 polymer ?
#
loop_
_entity_poly.entity_id
_entity_poly.type
_entity_poly.pdbx_seq_one_letter_code
_entity_poly.pdbx_strand_id
1 'polypeptide(L)'
;MNLILLGPPGAGKGTQAKILTKKYDIPQISTGDILRNAVKQATPMGLKAKAFMDAGALVPDEVVVGIVSERIVEADCRNGFILDGFPRTVSQADALSAMLAANGNKIDHVISITVNKNDLLRRITGRRTCRSCGKGYHLEFDPPKTAGVCDECSGVLFQREDDCEDTMRKRLDVYEQQTAPLVEYYSNAGLLRSLPGDEAIDVIQSMIVSILKRDA
;
A
#
# COMPACT_ATOMS: atom_id res chain seq x y z
N MET A 1 -3.48 -4.01 -16.93
CA MET A 1 -3.95 -2.85 -16.12
C MET A 1 -2.98 -2.62 -14.98
N ASN A 2 -2.29 -1.49 -14.97
CA ASN A 2 -1.21 -1.16 -14.06
C ASN A 2 -1.65 0.00 -13.14
N LEU A 3 -1.82 -0.29 -11.85
CA LEU A 3 -2.40 0.64 -10.89
C LEU A 3 -1.39 1.06 -9.82
N ILE A 4 -1.50 2.29 -9.35
CA ILE A 4 -0.89 2.76 -8.10
C ILE A 4 -2.00 3.07 -7.11
N LEU A 5 -1.85 2.62 -5.86
CA LEU A 5 -2.67 3.09 -4.75
C LEU A 5 -1.89 4.11 -3.92
N LEU A 6 -2.38 5.35 -3.93
CA LEU A 6 -1.83 6.48 -3.19
C LEU A 6 -2.73 6.84 -2.01
N GLY A 7 -2.15 7.37 -0.95
CA GLY A 7 -2.87 7.80 0.25
C GLY A 7 -2.06 7.58 1.52
N PRO A 8 -2.45 8.23 2.63
CA PRO A 8 -1.68 8.17 3.87
C PRO A 8 -1.68 6.75 4.49
N PRO A 9 -0.75 6.45 5.42
CA PRO A 9 -0.80 5.24 6.23
C PRO A 9 -2.16 5.16 6.94
N GLY A 10 -2.83 3.99 6.90
CA GLY A 10 -4.16 3.83 7.49
C GLY A 10 -5.34 4.17 6.56
N ALA A 11 -5.08 4.68 5.34
CA ALA A 11 -6.13 5.02 4.39
C ALA A 11 -6.93 3.83 3.81
N GLY A 12 -6.53 2.58 4.10
CA GLY A 12 -7.22 1.38 3.58
C GLY A 12 -6.70 0.85 2.24
N LYS A 13 -5.57 1.37 1.73
CA LYS A 13 -4.94 0.93 0.46
C LYS A 13 -4.80 -0.59 0.34
N GLY A 14 -4.15 -1.23 1.31
CA GLY A 14 -3.93 -2.69 1.27
C GLY A 14 -5.23 -3.51 1.32
N THR A 15 -6.27 -3.00 1.97
CA THR A 15 -7.60 -3.63 1.96
C THR A 15 -8.19 -3.58 0.55
N GLN A 16 -8.19 -2.41 -0.07
CA GLN A 16 -8.70 -2.23 -1.44
C GLN A 16 -7.86 -3.02 -2.46
N ALA A 17 -6.53 -3.02 -2.33
CA ALA A 17 -5.62 -3.78 -3.18
C ALA A 17 -5.98 -5.26 -3.22
N LYS A 18 -6.17 -5.89 -2.06
CA LYS A 18 -6.54 -7.32 -1.98
C LYS A 18 -7.85 -7.64 -2.68
N ILE A 19 -8.83 -6.75 -2.60
CA ILE A 19 -10.12 -6.91 -3.27
C ILE A 19 -9.96 -6.75 -4.79
N LEU A 20 -9.19 -5.74 -5.22
CA LEU A 20 -8.91 -5.49 -6.64
C LEU A 20 -8.09 -6.62 -7.27
N THR A 21 -7.09 -7.16 -6.57
CA THR A 21 -6.32 -8.33 -7.01
C THR A 21 -7.22 -9.51 -7.34
N LYS A 22 -8.17 -9.85 -6.46
CA LYS A 22 -9.14 -10.93 -6.72
C LYS A 22 -10.07 -10.62 -7.89
N LYS A 23 -10.46 -9.35 -8.06
CA LYS A 23 -11.42 -8.93 -9.07
C LYS A 23 -10.84 -8.89 -10.49
N TYR A 24 -9.60 -8.44 -10.62
CA TYR A 24 -8.94 -8.19 -11.91
C TYR A 24 -7.84 -9.20 -12.23
N ASP A 25 -7.59 -10.17 -11.33
CA ASP A 25 -6.55 -11.20 -11.48
C ASP A 25 -5.16 -10.61 -11.75
N ILE A 26 -4.80 -9.60 -10.95
CA ILE A 26 -3.49 -8.93 -11.01
C ILE A 26 -2.84 -8.88 -9.63
N PRO A 27 -1.53 -9.15 -9.51
CA PRO A 27 -0.84 -9.19 -8.23
C PRO A 27 -0.75 -7.82 -7.56
N GLN A 28 -0.85 -7.81 -6.23
CA GLN A 28 -0.47 -6.68 -5.40
C GLN A 28 1.03 -6.74 -5.10
N ILE A 29 1.76 -5.69 -5.47
CA ILE A 29 3.15 -5.46 -5.10
C ILE A 29 3.16 -4.46 -3.94
N SER A 30 3.18 -4.98 -2.70
CA SER A 30 3.26 -4.15 -1.50
C SER A 30 4.70 -4.08 -0.99
N THR A 31 5.38 -2.95 -1.23
CA THR A 31 6.77 -2.77 -0.76
C THR A 31 6.88 -2.90 0.76
N GLY A 32 5.86 -2.45 1.48
CA GLY A 32 5.81 -2.62 2.93
C GLY A 32 5.75 -4.08 3.38
N ASP A 33 4.98 -4.94 2.69
CA ASP A 33 4.93 -6.36 3.02
C ASP A 33 6.21 -7.10 2.61
N ILE A 34 6.78 -6.77 1.44
CA ILE A 34 8.07 -7.31 0.99
C ILE A 34 9.17 -7.00 2.03
N LEU A 35 9.26 -5.73 2.47
CA LEU A 35 10.23 -5.32 3.48
C LEU A 35 9.99 -5.98 4.84
N ARG A 36 8.74 -6.08 5.31
CA ARG A 36 8.41 -6.81 6.56
C ARG A 36 8.78 -8.28 6.50
N ASN A 37 8.54 -8.94 5.37
CA ASN A 37 8.91 -10.34 5.18
C ASN A 37 10.44 -10.52 5.21
N ALA A 38 11.18 -9.61 4.58
CA ALA A 38 12.63 -9.60 4.62
C ALA A 38 13.18 -9.38 6.04
N VAL A 39 12.57 -8.49 6.83
CA VAL A 39 12.89 -8.31 8.26
C VAL A 39 12.65 -9.61 9.03
N LYS A 40 11.51 -10.26 8.82
CA LYS A 40 11.15 -11.53 9.48
C LYS A 40 12.13 -12.66 9.13
N GLN A 41 12.62 -12.69 7.89
CA GLN A 41 13.62 -13.66 7.42
C GLN A 41 15.06 -13.27 7.75
N ALA A 42 15.27 -12.12 8.41
CA ALA A 42 16.60 -11.58 8.74
C ALA A 42 17.55 -11.49 7.53
N THR A 43 17.02 -11.15 6.35
CA THR A 43 17.87 -10.96 5.15
C THR A 43 18.73 -9.70 5.31
N PRO A 44 19.87 -9.59 4.61
CA PRO A 44 20.72 -8.39 4.69
C PRO A 44 19.97 -7.09 4.41
N MET A 45 19.06 -7.10 3.44
CA MET A 45 18.17 -5.96 3.15
C MET A 45 17.16 -5.74 4.28
N GLY A 46 16.54 -6.80 4.80
CA GLY A 46 15.60 -6.72 5.91
C GLY A 46 16.21 -6.08 7.16
N LEU A 47 17.43 -6.47 7.52
CA LEU A 47 18.16 -5.90 8.66
C LEU A 47 18.40 -4.39 8.50
N LYS A 48 18.78 -3.94 7.29
CA LYS A 48 18.94 -2.52 6.99
C LYS A 48 17.60 -1.77 7.01
N ALA A 49 16.55 -2.35 6.45
CA ALA A 49 15.23 -1.73 6.37
C ALA A 49 14.55 -1.59 7.74
N LYS A 50 14.82 -2.51 8.68
CA LYS A 50 14.20 -2.54 10.02
C LYS A 50 14.32 -1.19 10.74
N ALA A 51 15.52 -0.61 10.77
CA ALA A 51 15.76 0.65 11.48
C ALA A 51 14.91 1.82 10.94
N PHE A 52 14.76 1.91 9.61
CA PHE A 52 13.91 2.95 9.00
C PHE A 52 12.43 2.72 9.30
N MET A 53 11.99 1.46 9.22
CA MET A 53 10.59 1.08 9.44
C MET A 53 10.15 1.34 10.88
N ASP A 54 10.97 0.93 11.86
CA ASP A 54 10.71 1.15 13.29
C ASP A 54 10.67 2.65 13.63
N ALA A 55 11.50 3.45 12.95
CA ALA A 55 11.53 4.91 13.10
C ALA A 55 10.39 5.63 12.36
N GLY A 56 9.59 4.93 11.55
CA GLY A 56 8.57 5.53 10.70
C GLY A 56 9.10 6.29 9.48
N ALA A 57 10.38 6.09 9.13
CA ALA A 57 11.05 6.70 7.99
C ALA A 57 10.86 5.87 6.70
N LEU A 58 11.20 6.46 5.55
CA LEU A 58 11.29 5.72 4.29
C LEU A 58 12.62 4.98 4.21
N VAL A 59 12.57 3.76 3.68
CA VAL A 59 13.77 3.04 3.22
C VAL A 59 14.31 3.79 1.99
N PRO A 60 15.64 3.89 1.79
CA PRO A 60 16.23 4.62 0.68
C PRO A 60 15.65 4.23 -0.69
N ASP A 61 15.44 5.25 -1.54
CA ASP A 61 14.79 5.11 -2.85
C ASP A 61 15.43 4.01 -3.70
N GLU A 62 16.76 3.97 -3.79
CA GLU A 62 17.51 2.96 -4.57
C GLU A 62 17.13 1.52 -4.20
N VAL A 63 16.91 1.25 -2.92
CA VAL A 63 16.56 -0.08 -2.41
C VAL A 63 15.13 -0.41 -2.82
N VAL A 64 14.20 0.52 -2.64
CA VAL A 64 12.78 0.29 -2.92
C VAL A 64 12.54 0.17 -4.43
N VAL A 65 13.20 1.01 -5.24
CA VAL A 65 13.15 0.94 -6.71
C VAL A 65 13.64 -0.43 -7.18
N GLY A 66 14.80 -0.91 -6.69
CA GLY A 66 15.34 -2.22 -7.05
C GLY A 66 14.36 -3.37 -6.77
N ILE A 67 13.75 -3.39 -5.59
CA ILE A 67 12.73 -4.39 -5.22
C ILE A 67 11.57 -4.40 -6.22
N VAL A 68 11.06 -3.22 -6.57
CA VAL A 68 9.92 -3.11 -7.50
C VAL A 68 10.33 -3.51 -8.92
N SER A 69 11.55 -3.13 -9.35
CA SER A 69 12.10 -3.52 -10.65
C SER A 69 12.24 -5.02 -10.82
N GLU A 70 12.66 -5.74 -9.78
CA GLU A 70 12.72 -7.21 -9.81
C GLU A 70 11.32 -7.83 -9.83
N ARG A 71 10.39 -7.29 -9.03
CA ARG A 71 9.06 -7.90 -8.85
C ARG A 71 8.15 -7.74 -10.07
N ILE A 72 8.22 -6.59 -10.75
CA ILE A 72 7.29 -6.23 -11.82
C ILE A 72 7.51 -7.02 -13.13
N VAL A 73 8.69 -7.61 -13.30
CA VAL A 73 9.03 -8.40 -14.49
C VAL A 73 8.64 -9.88 -14.36
N GLU A 74 8.14 -10.30 -13.19
CA GLU A 74 7.66 -11.66 -12.96
C GLU A 74 6.44 -11.99 -13.84
N ALA A 75 6.25 -13.28 -14.13
CA ALA A 75 5.25 -13.73 -15.10
C ALA A 75 3.80 -13.37 -14.72
N ASP A 76 3.49 -13.27 -13.42
CA ASP A 76 2.16 -12.93 -12.92
C ASP A 76 1.83 -11.43 -13.08
N CYS A 77 2.83 -10.57 -13.29
CA CYS A 77 2.64 -9.14 -13.53
C CYS A 77 2.35 -8.79 -15.00
N ARG A 78 2.41 -9.75 -15.92
CA ARG A 78 2.26 -9.49 -17.37
C ARG A 78 0.91 -8.90 -17.74
N ASN A 79 -0.16 -9.29 -17.05
CA ASN A 79 -1.52 -8.80 -17.31
C ASN A 79 -1.84 -7.51 -16.52
N GLY A 80 -0.95 -7.14 -15.60
CA GLY A 80 -1.08 -5.96 -14.76
C GLY A 80 -0.57 -6.18 -13.36
N PHE A 81 -0.62 -5.13 -12.55
CA PHE A 81 -0.21 -5.17 -11.16
C PHE A 81 -0.80 -3.97 -10.40
N ILE A 82 -0.79 -4.07 -9.07
CA ILE A 82 -1.16 -2.98 -8.17
C ILE A 82 0.04 -2.64 -7.30
N LEU A 83 0.60 -1.46 -7.46
CA LEU A 83 1.64 -0.93 -6.57
C LEU A 83 0.99 -0.34 -5.32
N ASP A 84 1.29 -0.91 -4.16
CA ASP A 84 0.82 -0.44 -2.85
C ASP A 84 1.99 0.02 -1.99
N GLY A 85 2.04 1.33 -1.76
CA GLY A 85 3.12 1.97 -0.99
C GLY A 85 4.37 2.23 -1.80
N PHE A 86 4.27 2.26 -3.13
CA PHE A 86 5.29 2.76 -4.07
C PHE A 86 4.59 3.37 -5.30
N PRO A 87 5.08 4.48 -5.86
CA PRO A 87 6.15 5.31 -5.34
C PRO A 87 5.72 6.12 -4.11
N ARG A 88 6.70 6.63 -3.36
CA ARG A 88 6.52 7.50 -2.18
C ARG A 88 7.25 8.84 -2.27
N THR A 89 8.07 9.02 -3.30
CA THR A 89 8.80 10.25 -3.63
C THR A 89 8.66 10.50 -5.13
N VAL A 90 8.83 11.75 -5.57
CA VAL A 90 8.84 12.10 -7.01
C VAL A 90 9.98 11.37 -7.74
N SER A 91 11.16 11.27 -7.14
CA SER A 91 12.29 10.50 -7.68
C SER A 91 11.95 9.03 -7.92
N GLN A 92 11.22 8.39 -7.00
CA GLN A 92 10.71 7.03 -7.23
C GLN A 92 9.70 6.95 -8.37
N ALA A 93 8.84 7.97 -8.52
CA ALA A 93 7.86 8.02 -9.61
C ALA A 93 8.53 8.19 -10.98
N ASP A 94 9.56 9.02 -11.07
CA ASP A 94 10.37 9.18 -12.28
C ASP A 94 11.10 7.88 -12.64
N ALA A 95 11.72 7.22 -11.65
CA ALA A 95 12.38 5.93 -11.84
C ALA A 95 11.40 4.84 -12.30
N LEU A 96 10.20 4.78 -11.70
CA LEU A 96 9.13 3.88 -12.11
C LEU A 96 8.70 4.14 -13.55
N SER A 97 8.49 5.41 -13.93
CA SER A 97 8.07 5.80 -15.27
C SER A 97 9.10 5.37 -16.32
N ALA A 98 10.39 5.66 -16.09
CA ALA A 98 11.48 5.25 -16.96
C ALA A 98 11.57 3.73 -17.12
N MET A 99 11.48 2.99 -16.00
CA MET A 99 11.52 1.52 -16.00
C MET A 99 10.35 0.90 -16.75
N LEU A 100 9.14 1.43 -16.60
CA LEU A 100 7.97 0.93 -17.32
C LEU A 100 8.09 1.20 -18.82
N ALA A 101 8.50 2.42 -19.19
CA ALA A 101 8.68 2.81 -20.58
C ALA A 101 9.70 1.93 -21.31
N ALA A 102 10.82 1.59 -20.65
CA ALA A 102 11.83 0.68 -21.18
C ALA A 102 11.27 -0.74 -21.49
N ASN A 103 10.20 -1.15 -20.81
CA ASN A 103 9.54 -2.44 -20.99
C ASN A 103 8.24 -2.35 -21.81
N GLY A 104 7.98 -1.21 -22.48
CA GLY A 104 6.76 -1.00 -23.25
C GLY A 104 5.48 -0.92 -22.40
N ASN A 105 5.63 -0.68 -21.09
CA ASN A 105 4.54 -0.58 -20.13
C ASN A 105 4.35 0.89 -19.68
N LYS A 106 3.21 1.15 -19.04
CA LYS A 106 2.88 2.44 -18.41
C LYS A 106 1.97 2.22 -17.21
N ILE A 107 1.82 3.24 -16.37
CA ILE A 107 0.74 3.27 -15.37
C ILE A 107 -0.55 3.70 -16.06
N ASP A 108 -1.64 2.99 -15.79
CA ASP A 108 -2.96 3.31 -16.34
C ASP A 108 -3.71 4.27 -15.39
N HIS A 109 -3.69 4.00 -14.08
CA HIS A 109 -4.35 4.85 -13.09
C HIS A 109 -3.59 4.93 -11.77
N VAL A 110 -3.73 6.09 -11.12
CA VAL A 110 -3.28 6.33 -9.74
C VAL A 110 -4.51 6.64 -8.90
N ILE A 111 -4.91 5.70 -8.05
CA ILE A 111 -6.06 5.84 -7.17
C ILE A 111 -5.60 6.45 -5.85
N SER A 112 -6.01 7.69 -5.58
CA SER A 112 -5.70 8.39 -4.34
C SER A 112 -6.87 8.30 -3.36
N ILE A 113 -6.63 7.66 -2.21
CA ILE A 113 -7.62 7.50 -1.15
C ILE A 113 -7.34 8.54 -0.06
N THR A 114 -8.23 9.52 0.09
CA THR A 114 -8.12 10.59 1.08
C THR A 114 -8.92 10.25 2.33
N VAL A 115 -8.35 10.44 3.52
CA VAL A 115 -9.00 10.11 4.80
C VAL A 115 -8.71 11.20 5.82
N ASN A 116 -9.68 11.48 6.69
CA ASN A 116 -9.48 12.47 7.75
C ASN A 116 -8.36 12.03 8.71
N LYS A 117 -7.46 12.97 9.06
CA LYS A 117 -6.32 12.73 9.95
C LYS A 117 -6.72 12.10 11.30
N ASN A 118 -7.86 12.50 11.85
CA ASN A 118 -8.36 11.95 13.12
C ASN A 118 -8.73 10.47 13.00
N ASP A 119 -9.25 10.05 11.85
CA ASP A 119 -9.62 8.65 11.61
C ASP A 119 -8.40 7.78 11.33
N LEU A 120 -7.33 8.34 10.76
CA LEU A 120 -6.10 7.60 10.47
C LEU A 120 -5.44 7.01 11.71
N LEU A 121 -5.39 7.76 12.81
CA LEU A 121 -4.81 7.28 14.07
C LEU A 121 -5.62 6.11 14.65
N ARG A 122 -6.95 6.27 14.68
CA ARG A 122 -7.89 5.23 15.13
C ARG A 122 -7.74 3.97 14.28
N ARG A 123 -7.68 4.11 12.95
CA ARG A 123 -7.50 3.01 11.99
C ARG A 123 -6.19 2.23 12.19
N ILE A 124 -5.10 2.93 12.51
CA ILE A 124 -3.79 2.28 12.69
C ILE A 124 -3.70 1.57 14.04
N THR A 125 -4.11 2.22 15.11
CA THR A 125 -4.04 1.64 16.47
C THR A 125 -4.99 0.45 16.66
N GLY A 126 -6.14 0.46 15.99
CA GLY A 126 -7.07 -0.67 15.96
C GLY A 126 -6.70 -1.79 14.99
N ARG A 127 -5.64 -1.64 14.18
CA ARG A 127 -5.23 -2.62 13.17
C ARG A 127 -4.70 -3.90 13.79
N ARG A 128 -5.13 -5.04 13.26
CA ARG A 128 -4.57 -6.36 13.58
C ARG A 128 -4.17 -7.07 12.30
N THR A 129 -3.11 -7.87 12.36
CA THR A 129 -2.61 -8.67 11.23
C THR A 129 -2.48 -10.12 11.67
N CYS A 130 -2.85 -11.07 10.83
CA CYS A 130 -2.61 -12.49 11.08
C CYS A 130 -1.12 -12.84 10.90
N ARG A 131 -0.51 -13.52 11.87
CA ARG A 131 0.89 -13.98 11.80
C ARG A 131 1.14 -15.00 10.68
N SER A 132 0.12 -15.78 10.33
CA SER A 132 0.24 -16.88 9.38
C SER A 132 -0.04 -16.44 7.95
N CYS A 133 -1.19 -15.82 7.68
CA CYS A 133 -1.61 -15.48 6.31
C CYS A 133 -1.53 -13.98 5.97
N GLY A 134 -1.18 -13.11 6.93
CA GLY A 134 -1.08 -11.68 6.69
C GLY A 134 -2.43 -10.96 6.42
N LYS A 135 -3.58 -11.62 6.64
CA LYS A 135 -4.89 -10.95 6.58
C LYS A 135 -4.94 -9.83 7.63
N GLY A 136 -5.39 -8.66 7.17
CA GLY A 136 -5.61 -7.49 8.03
C GLY A 136 -7.01 -7.51 8.59
N TYR A 137 -7.15 -6.95 9.80
CA TYR A 137 -8.38 -6.81 10.57
C TYR A 137 -8.35 -5.45 11.26
N HIS A 138 -9.52 -5.02 11.75
CA HIS A 138 -9.62 -3.85 12.61
C HIS A 138 -10.57 -4.13 13.77
N LEU A 139 -10.18 -3.81 15.00
CA LEU A 139 -10.99 -4.13 16.19
C LEU A 139 -12.43 -3.58 16.16
N GLU A 140 -12.65 -2.46 15.47
CA GLU A 140 -13.96 -1.81 15.35
C GLU A 140 -14.60 -1.95 13.95
N PHE A 141 -13.88 -1.62 12.87
CA PHE A 141 -14.45 -1.57 11.52
C PHE A 141 -14.49 -2.91 10.77
N ASP A 142 -13.70 -3.89 11.18
CA ASP A 142 -13.63 -5.23 10.57
C ASP A 142 -13.10 -6.25 11.61
N PRO A 143 -13.87 -6.49 12.70
CA PRO A 143 -13.40 -7.33 13.78
C PRO A 143 -13.38 -8.81 13.36
N PRO A 144 -12.42 -9.61 13.85
CA PRO A 144 -12.48 -11.05 13.66
C PRO A 144 -13.70 -11.63 14.37
N LYS A 145 -14.21 -12.78 13.91
CA LYS A 145 -15.33 -13.48 14.56
C LYS A 145 -14.97 -13.90 15.98
N THR A 146 -13.70 -14.22 16.21
CA THR A 146 -13.16 -14.54 17.54
C THR A 146 -11.96 -13.65 17.83
N ALA A 147 -12.00 -12.96 18.97
CA ALA A 147 -10.95 -12.04 19.37
C ALA A 147 -9.57 -12.74 19.36
N GLY A 148 -8.62 -12.15 18.64
CA GLY A 148 -7.25 -12.67 18.53
C GLY A 148 -7.05 -13.81 17.53
N VAL A 149 -8.10 -14.29 16.85
CA VAL A 149 -8.04 -15.44 15.93
C VAL A 149 -8.43 -15.03 14.51
N CYS A 150 -7.62 -15.43 13.52
CA CYS A 150 -7.91 -15.16 12.12
C CYS A 150 -9.02 -16.09 11.59
N ASP A 151 -10.04 -15.52 10.95
CA ASP A 151 -11.17 -16.29 10.41
C ASP A 151 -10.81 -17.14 9.18
N GLU A 152 -9.70 -16.85 8.49
CA GLU A 152 -9.30 -17.59 7.27
C GLU A 152 -8.44 -18.81 7.56
N CYS A 153 -7.59 -18.73 8.59
CA CYS A 153 -6.57 -19.76 8.83
C CYS A 153 -6.39 -20.13 10.30
N SER A 154 -7.23 -19.58 11.19
CA SER A 154 -7.14 -19.76 12.65
C SER A 154 -5.82 -19.29 13.29
N GLY A 155 -4.97 -18.58 12.53
CA GLY A 155 -3.71 -18.04 13.03
C GLY A 155 -3.90 -16.88 14.00
N VAL A 156 -2.89 -16.65 14.85
CA VAL A 156 -2.90 -15.59 15.86
C VAL A 156 -2.85 -14.21 15.21
N LEU A 157 -3.74 -13.31 15.67
CA LEU A 157 -3.73 -11.90 15.31
C LEU A 157 -2.82 -11.11 16.24
N PHE A 158 -2.04 -10.20 15.69
CA PHE A 158 -1.15 -9.30 16.44
C PHE A 158 -1.22 -7.88 15.89
N GLN A 159 -0.86 -6.90 16.72
CA GLN A 159 -0.61 -5.53 16.29
C GLN A 159 0.85 -5.41 15.86
N ARG A 160 1.12 -4.71 14.76
CA ARG A 160 2.49 -4.52 14.27
C ARG A 160 3.25 -3.56 15.18
N GLU A 161 4.57 -3.68 15.23
CA GLU A 161 5.42 -2.79 16.05
C GLU A 161 5.31 -1.32 15.59
N ASP A 162 5.11 -1.10 14.28
CA ASP A 162 4.95 0.24 13.67
C ASP A 162 3.52 0.79 13.73
N ASP A 163 2.60 0.12 14.45
CA ASP A 163 1.20 0.50 14.64
C ASP A 163 0.95 1.21 15.99
N CYS A 164 1.90 2.03 16.43
CA CYS A 164 1.76 2.91 17.59
C CYS A 164 1.60 4.38 17.18
N GLU A 165 1.08 5.20 18.09
CA GLU A 165 0.80 6.62 17.82
C GLU A 165 2.05 7.41 17.41
N ASP A 166 3.16 7.23 18.13
CA ASP A 166 4.41 7.96 17.86
C ASP A 166 4.95 7.66 16.46
N THR A 167 5.01 6.38 16.08
CA THR A 167 5.44 5.98 14.74
C THR A 167 4.44 6.45 13.68
N MET A 168 3.14 6.43 13.99
CA MET A 168 2.12 6.92 13.06
C MET A 168 2.25 8.43 12.79
N ARG A 169 2.50 9.24 13.81
CA ARG A 169 2.73 10.69 13.64
C ARG A 169 3.92 10.95 12.71
N LYS A 170 5.05 10.29 12.95
CA LYS A 170 6.23 10.39 12.07
C LYS A 170 5.93 9.96 10.63
N ARG A 171 5.20 8.86 10.45
CA ARG A 171 4.82 8.37 9.11
C ARG A 171 3.87 9.33 8.38
N LEU A 172 3.00 10.02 9.10
CA LEU A 172 2.16 11.07 8.54
C LEU A 172 3.01 12.27 8.12
N ASP A 173 3.94 12.73 8.96
CA ASP A 173 4.81 13.86 8.62
C ASP A 173 5.67 13.55 7.37
N VAL A 174 6.24 12.34 7.31
CA VAL A 174 6.96 11.84 6.12
C VAL A 174 6.05 11.76 4.90
N TYR A 175 4.80 11.29 5.06
CA TYR A 175 3.84 11.26 3.97
C TYR A 175 3.56 12.66 3.41
N GLU A 176 3.27 13.64 4.27
CA GLU A 176 2.99 15.01 3.85
C GLU A 176 4.20 15.64 3.12
N GLN A 177 5.41 15.39 3.61
CA GLN A 177 6.61 15.98 3.04
C GLN A 177 7.06 15.34 1.73
N GLN A 178 6.92 14.02 1.60
CA GLN A 178 7.57 13.27 0.52
C GLN A 178 6.58 12.62 -0.44
N THR A 179 5.43 12.16 0.05
CA THR A 179 4.44 11.39 -0.72
C THR A 179 3.27 12.23 -1.20
N ALA A 180 2.79 13.21 -0.43
CA ALA A 180 1.71 14.11 -0.84
C ALA A 180 2.01 14.89 -2.15
N PRO A 181 3.26 15.31 -2.45
CA PRO A 181 3.61 15.91 -3.75
C PRO A 181 3.29 15.01 -4.96
N LEU A 182 3.20 13.68 -4.77
CA LEU A 182 2.81 12.77 -5.85
C LEU A 182 1.37 12.97 -6.32
N VAL A 183 0.50 13.56 -5.49
CA VAL A 183 -0.87 13.90 -5.90
C VAL A 183 -0.81 14.90 -7.06
N GLU A 184 -0.07 15.99 -6.89
CA GLU A 184 0.10 16.99 -7.95
C GLU A 184 0.84 16.42 -9.16
N TYR A 185 1.92 15.66 -8.93
CA TYR A 185 2.67 15.00 -9.99
C TYR A 185 1.76 14.15 -10.90
N TYR A 186 0.96 13.25 -10.32
CA TYR A 186 0.08 12.38 -11.09
C TYR A 186 -1.19 13.07 -11.61
N SER A 187 -1.63 14.16 -10.98
CA SER A 187 -2.70 15.02 -11.52
C SER A 187 -2.24 15.70 -12.80
N ASN A 188 -1.03 16.26 -12.81
CA ASN A 188 -0.45 16.90 -13.99
C ASN A 188 -0.21 15.90 -15.13
N ALA A 189 0.07 14.64 -14.79
CA ALA A 189 0.14 13.54 -15.77
C ALA A 189 -1.24 13.03 -16.25
N GLY A 190 -2.35 13.50 -15.70
CA GLY A 190 -3.71 13.04 -16.05
C GLY A 190 -4.06 11.63 -15.54
N LEU A 191 -3.22 11.04 -14.70
CA LEU A 191 -3.35 9.66 -14.21
C LEU A 191 -4.08 9.56 -12.87
N LEU A 192 -4.14 10.66 -12.11
CA LEU A 192 -4.73 10.69 -10.77
C LEU A 192 -6.27 10.56 -10.82
N ARG A 193 -6.80 9.73 -9.91
CA ARG A 193 -8.22 9.61 -9.61
C ARG A 193 -8.38 9.61 -8.08
N SER A 194 -8.97 10.66 -7.52
CA SER A 194 -9.11 10.82 -6.07
C SER A 194 -10.50 10.43 -5.59
N LEU A 195 -10.59 9.82 -4.41
CA LEU A 195 -11.85 9.43 -3.77
C LEU A 195 -11.74 9.45 -2.22
N PRO A 196 -12.86 9.72 -1.52
CA PRO A 196 -12.90 9.66 -0.06
C PRO A 196 -12.78 8.21 0.44
N GLY A 197 -11.97 8.01 1.48
CA GLY A 197 -11.74 6.73 2.12
C GLY A 197 -12.42 6.58 3.47
N ASP A 198 -13.34 7.49 3.81
CA ASP A 198 -14.06 7.51 5.09
C ASP A 198 -15.32 6.63 5.10
N GLU A 199 -15.73 6.14 3.93
CA GLU A 199 -16.88 5.25 3.72
C GLU A 199 -16.60 3.78 4.08
N ALA A 200 -17.64 2.95 4.03
CA ALA A 200 -17.52 1.49 4.17
C ALA A 200 -16.64 0.86 3.07
N ILE A 201 -16.01 -0.28 3.38
CA ILE A 201 -15.02 -0.93 2.51
C ILE A 201 -15.58 -1.24 1.10
N ASP A 202 -16.82 -1.73 1.05
CA ASP A 202 -17.57 -2.09 -0.16
C ASP A 202 -18.00 -0.86 -0.98
N VAL A 203 -18.33 0.24 -0.32
CA VAL A 203 -18.63 1.53 -0.96
C VAL A 203 -17.37 2.08 -1.63
N ILE A 204 -16.25 2.13 -0.92
CA ILE A 204 -14.95 2.56 -1.48
C ILE A 204 -14.56 1.68 -2.67
N GLN A 205 -14.71 0.36 -2.53
CA GLN A 205 -14.43 -0.57 -3.62
C GLN A 205 -15.29 -0.28 -4.85
N SER A 206 -16.59 -0.04 -4.66
CA SER A 206 -17.52 0.26 -5.74
C SER A 206 -17.15 1.56 -6.46
N MET A 207 -16.70 2.58 -5.72
CA MET A 207 -16.18 3.83 -6.30
C MET A 207 -14.94 3.57 -7.16
N ILE A 208 -13.96 2.82 -6.65
CA ILE A 208 -12.74 2.48 -7.41
C ILE A 208 -13.10 1.74 -8.70
N VAL A 209 -13.94 0.72 -8.62
CA VAL A 209 -14.35 -0.08 -9.79
C VAL A 209 -15.10 0.78 -10.81
N SER A 210 -15.94 1.72 -10.36
CA SER A 210 -16.65 2.66 -11.24
C SER A 210 -15.67 3.56 -12.00
N ILE A 211 -14.64 4.08 -11.32
CA ILE A 211 -13.56 4.86 -11.93
C ILE A 211 -12.83 4.03 -12.99
N LEU A 212 -12.37 2.84 -12.64
CA LEU A 212 -11.60 1.97 -13.55
C LEU A 212 -12.39 1.51 -14.77
N LYS A 213 -13.74 1.45 -14.69
CA LYS A 213 -14.60 1.09 -15.83
C LYS A 213 -14.87 2.24 -16.79
N ARG A 214 -14.83 3.49 -16.33
CA ARG A 214 -15.12 4.67 -17.17
C ARG A 214 -14.00 4.95 -18.17
N ASP A 215 -12.79 4.51 -17.83
CA ASP A 215 -11.57 4.76 -18.59
C ASP A 215 -11.10 3.53 -19.40
N ALA A 216 -11.86 2.43 -19.39
CA ALA A 216 -11.62 1.20 -20.15
C ALA A 216 -12.43 1.16 -21.45
#